data_AF-A0A7Y9RSG3-F1
#
_entry.id   AF-A0A7Y9RSG3-F1
#
_cell.length_a   1.000
_cell.length_b   1.000
_cell.length_c   1.000
_cell.angle_alpha   90.00
_cell.angle_beta   90.00
_cell.angle_gamma   90.00
#
_symmetry.space_group_name_H-M   'P 1'
#
loop_
_entity.id
_entity.type
_entity.pdbx_description
1 polymer ?
#
loop_
_entity_poly.entity_id
_entity_poly.type
_entity_poly.pdbx_seq_one_letter_code
_entity_poly.pdbx_strand_id
1 'polypeptide(L)'
;MLVVGAELLYSAGIAIDSGDQGLVQLSDVLDERYGQVFGTVFLVGFFAASLSSLIGVWSGVSLMFADFVGNLRGLPSGHPDTRTGGRWFRAYLLWLTFPPMLLLLLDRPVGLILAYGALGAIFMPFLAVTLLILLNRSGGGATAATETSVVPPQWRNGWVSNAGLALCAVLFVALAVNELRELLTPYV
;
A
#
# COMPACT_ATOMS: atom_id res chain seq x y z
N MET A 1 14.88 -6.66 -9.77
CA MET A 1 14.01 -6.05 -10.79
C MET A 1 14.72 -5.03 -11.68
N LEU A 2 15.56 -4.13 -11.16
CA LEU A 2 16.22 -3.12 -12.00
C LEU A 2 17.04 -3.69 -13.18
N VAL A 3 17.87 -4.71 -12.94
CA VAL A 3 18.70 -5.33 -14.00
C VAL A 3 17.86 -6.04 -15.06
N VAL A 4 16.97 -6.94 -14.63
CA VAL A 4 16.07 -7.70 -15.51
C VAL A 4 15.11 -6.77 -16.26
N GLY A 5 14.55 -5.78 -15.58
CA GLY A 5 13.66 -4.78 -16.16
C GLY A 5 14.37 -3.89 -17.18
N ALA A 6 15.61 -3.45 -16.91
CA ALA A 6 16.39 -2.67 -17.86
C ALA A 6 16.77 -3.50 -19.11
N GLU A 7 17.16 -4.76 -18.95
CA GLU A 7 17.48 -5.63 -20.08
C GLU A 7 16.24 -5.95 -20.93
N LEU A 8 15.10 -6.19 -20.28
CA LEU A 8 13.84 -6.47 -20.96
C LEU A 8 13.23 -5.23 -21.61
N LEU A 9 13.20 -4.06 -20.96
CA LEU A 9 12.72 -2.80 -21.58
C LEU A 9 13.61 -2.37 -22.75
N TYR A 10 14.93 -2.52 -22.62
CA TYR A 10 15.87 -2.15 -23.68
C TYR A 10 15.76 -3.08 -24.88
N SER A 11 15.45 -4.37 -24.67
CA SER A 11 15.25 -5.34 -25.76
C SER A 11 13.83 -5.37 -26.34
N ALA A 12 12.82 -5.08 -25.53
CA ALA A 12 11.40 -5.07 -25.90
C ALA A 12 10.91 -3.66 -26.32
N GLY A 13 11.80 -2.81 -26.84
CA GLY A 13 11.61 -1.37 -27.07
C GLY A 13 10.44 -0.90 -27.95
N ILE A 14 9.43 -1.75 -28.20
CA ILE A 14 8.23 -1.49 -29.00
C ILE A 14 6.93 -2.06 -28.34
N ALA A 15 7.00 -2.87 -27.28
CA ALA A 15 5.82 -3.61 -26.78
C ALA A 15 5.08 -2.99 -25.57
N ILE A 16 5.67 -2.03 -24.85
CA ILE A 16 4.99 -1.42 -23.69
C ILE A 16 4.21 -0.19 -24.16
N ASP A 17 3.20 -0.43 -24.99
CA ASP A 17 2.12 0.54 -25.10
C ASP A 17 1.21 0.38 -23.87
N SER A 18 0.88 1.50 -23.26
CA SER A 18 0.35 1.64 -21.91
C SER A 18 -1.01 0.95 -21.70
N GLY A 19 -1.01 -0.33 -21.33
CA GLY A 19 -2.22 -1.04 -20.96
C GLY A 19 -1.97 -2.32 -20.17
N ASP A 20 -3.03 -2.86 -19.56
CA ASP A 20 -3.08 -4.10 -18.75
C ASP A 20 -2.42 -5.34 -19.41
N GLN A 21 -2.11 -5.25 -20.71
CA GLN A 21 -1.46 -6.30 -21.50
C GLN A 21 0.07 -6.23 -21.51
N GLY A 22 0.70 -5.12 -21.13
CA GLY A 22 2.16 -4.96 -21.27
C GLY A 22 2.99 -5.99 -20.49
N LEU A 23 2.49 -6.43 -19.33
CA LEU A 23 3.13 -7.49 -18.54
C LEU A 23 2.84 -8.89 -19.07
N VAL A 24 1.69 -9.11 -19.73
CA VAL A 24 1.40 -10.38 -20.39
C VAL A 24 2.25 -10.51 -21.65
N GLN A 25 2.39 -9.45 -22.45
CA GLN A 25 3.26 -9.45 -23.63
C GLN A 25 4.74 -9.67 -23.28
N LEU A 26 5.14 -9.35 -22.05
CA LEU A 26 6.48 -9.66 -21.58
C LEU A 26 6.74 -11.17 -21.48
N SER A 27 5.72 -12.01 -21.28
CA SER A 27 5.89 -13.46 -21.32
C SER A 27 6.25 -13.95 -22.71
N ASP A 28 5.69 -13.34 -23.75
CA ASP A 28 5.97 -13.70 -25.14
C ASP A 28 7.44 -13.39 -25.50
N VAL A 29 7.95 -12.24 -25.04
CA VAL A 29 9.36 -11.86 -25.19
C VAL A 29 10.29 -12.84 -24.46
N LEU A 30 9.89 -13.29 -23.26
CA LEU A 30 10.65 -14.27 -22.49
C LEU A 30 10.64 -15.65 -23.16
N ASP A 31 9.50 -16.04 -23.75
CA ASP A 31 9.37 -17.29 -24.49
C ASP A 31 10.23 -17.29 -25.76
N GLU A 32 10.26 -16.19 -26.51
CA GLU A 32 11.06 -16.06 -27.71
C GLU A 32 12.57 -16.09 -27.41
N ARG A 33 12.98 -15.48 -26.30
CA ARG A 33 14.41 -15.28 -26.00
C ARG A 33 15.04 -16.38 -25.14
N TYR A 34 14.28 -16.96 -24.23
CA TYR A 34 14.77 -17.96 -23.26
C TYR A 34 14.05 -19.30 -23.38
N GLY A 35 12.95 -19.37 -24.15
CA GLY A 35 12.17 -20.58 -24.40
C GLY A 35 10.87 -20.62 -23.60
N GLN A 36 9.90 -21.40 -24.10
CA GLN A 36 8.49 -21.45 -23.65
C GLN A 36 8.27 -21.70 -22.14
N VAL A 37 9.26 -22.33 -21.48
CA VAL A 37 9.19 -22.60 -20.04
C VAL A 37 9.28 -21.30 -19.24
N PHE A 38 10.06 -20.32 -19.71
CA PHE A 38 10.35 -19.11 -18.95
C PHE A 38 9.18 -18.12 -18.94
N GLY A 39 8.44 -17.94 -20.03
CA GLY A 39 7.21 -17.14 -20.04
C GLY A 39 6.13 -17.78 -19.18
N THR A 40 5.98 -19.11 -19.22
CA THR A 40 5.02 -19.83 -18.35
C THR A 40 5.37 -19.63 -16.86
N VAL A 41 6.63 -19.82 -16.47
CA VAL A 41 7.08 -19.60 -15.09
C VAL A 41 6.91 -18.15 -14.68
N PHE A 42 7.18 -17.20 -15.57
CA PHE A 42 6.95 -15.78 -15.34
C PHE A 42 5.47 -15.48 -15.09
N LEU A 43 4.56 -16.01 -15.91
CA LEU A 43 3.11 -15.80 -15.73
C LEU A 43 2.61 -16.38 -14.41
N VAL A 44 3.07 -17.57 -14.02
CA VAL A 44 2.72 -18.16 -12.72
C VAL A 44 3.25 -17.30 -11.57
N GLY A 45 4.49 -16.81 -11.67
CA GLY A 45 5.08 -15.91 -10.69
C GLY A 45 4.35 -14.57 -10.60
N PHE A 46 4.01 -13.98 -11.75
CA PHE A 46 3.24 -12.74 -11.85
C PHE A 46 1.84 -12.89 -11.24
N PHE A 47 1.14 -13.99 -11.56
CA PHE A 47 -0.13 -14.33 -10.96
C PHE A 47 -0.02 -14.50 -9.43
N ALA A 48 0.96 -15.26 -8.96
CA ALA A 48 1.18 -15.45 -7.52
C ALA A 48 1.49 -14.13 -6.80
N ALA A 49 2.34 -13.27 -7.38
CA ALA A 49 2.71 -11.99 -6.81
C ALA A 49 1.53 -11.00 -6.77
N SER A 50 0.78 -10.88 -7.88
CA SER A 50 -0.39 -10.00 -7.96
C SER A 50 -1.51 -10.45 -7.03
N LEU A 51 -1.86 -11.74 -7.02
CA LEU A 51 -2.89 -12.29 -6.14
C LEU A 51 -2.50 -12.16 -4.66
N SER A 52 -1.23 -12.42 -4.32
CA SER A 52 -0.72 -12.25 -2.94
C SER A 52 -0.82 -10.79 -2.48
N SER A 53 -0.48 -9.83 -3.34
CA SER A 53 -0.60 -8.41 -3.06
C SER A 53 -2.06 -7.99 -2.79
N LEU A 54 -3.00 -8.47 -3.62
CA LEU A 54 -4.44 -8.21 -3.45
C LEU A 54 -4.98 -8.78 -2.13
N ILE A 55 -4.66 -10.04 -1.82
CA ILE A 55 -5.06 -10.71 -0.57
C ILE A 55 -4.50 -9.95 0.64
N GLY A 56 -3.26 -9.46 0.54
CA GLY A 56 -2.61 -8.67 1.58
C GLY A 56 -3.41 -7.42 1.94
N VAL A 57 -3.90 -6.67 0.95
CA VAL A 57 -4.71 -5.45 1.17
C VAL A 57 -6.11 -5.80 1.69
N TRP A 58 -6.76 -6.80 1.09
CA TRP A 58 -8.08 -7.27 1.54
C TRP A 58 -8.09 -7.68 3.01
N SER A 59 -7.07 -8.41 3.46
CA SER A 59 -6.97 -8.83 4.85
C SER A 59 -6.48 -7.70 5.74
N GLY A 60 -5.36 -7.07 5.37
CA GLY A 60 -4.68 -6.08 6.21
C GLY A 60 -5.52 -4.84 6.47
N VAL A 61 -5.99 -4.17 5.42
CA VAL A 61 -6.73 -2.91 5.58
C VAL A 61 -8.10 -3.14 6.22
N SER A 62 -8.77 -4.26 5.89
CA SER A 62 -10.06 -4.61 6.51
C SER A 62 -9.92 -4.88 8.01
N LEU A 63 -8.82 -5.50 8.45
CA LEU A 63 -8.56 -5.72 9.86
C LEU A 63 -8.24 -4.39 10.58
N MET A 64 -7.38 -3.55 9.98
CA MET A 64 -7.09 -2.22 10.54
C MET A 64 -8.35 -1.37 10.69
N PHE A 65 -9.26 -1.42 9.71
CA PHE A 65 -10.55 -0.75 9.79
C PHE A 65 -11.44 -1.34 10.90
N ALA A 66 -11.49 -2.66 11.00
CA ALA A 66 -12.26 -3.34 12.04
C ALA A 66 -11.78 -2.97 13.46
N ASP A 67 -10.46 -2.90 13.66
CA ASP A 67 -9.86 -2.45 14.93
C ASP A 67 -10.12 -0.96 15.19
N PHE A 68 -10.05 -0.12 14.15
CA PHE A 68 -10.38 1.31 14.27
C PHE A 68 -11.83 1.52 14.74
N VAL A 69 -12.80 0.84 14.11
CA VAL A 69 -14.20 0.90 14.52
C VAL A 69 -14.43 0.31 15.91
N GLY A 70 -13.72 -0.77 16.24
CA GLY A 70 -13.72 -1.37 17.57
C GLY A 70 -13.31 -0.37 18.65
N ASN A 71 -12.17 0.29 18.45
CA ASN A 71 -11.65 1.31 19.36
C ASN A 71 -12.59 2.52 19.49
N LEU A 72 -13.13 3.03 18.38
CA LEU A 72 -14.08 4.16 18.40
C LEU A 72 -15.37 3.86 19.18
N ARG A 73 -15.79 2.60 19.19
CA ARG A 73 -17.00 2.14 19.87
C ARG A 73 -16.73 1.60 21.27
N GLY A 74 -15.47 1.63 21.73
CA GLY A 74 -15.07 1.12 23.05
C GLY A 74 -15.25 -0.38 23.22
N LEU A 75 -15.17 -1.17 22.13
CA LEU A 75 -15.25 -2.62 22.22
C LEU A 75 -13.95 -3.17 22.85
N PRO A 76 -14.04 -4.24 23.66
CA PRO A 76 -12.86 -4.88 24.22
C PRO A 76 -11.95 -5.44 23.12
N SER A 77 -10.64 -5.44 23.38
CA SER A 77 -9.65 -5.97 22.44
C SER A 77 -9.97 -7.43 22.07
N GLY A 78 -9.96 -7.71 20.78
CA GLY A 78 -10.33 -9.04 20.27
C GLY A 78 -11.83 -9.33 20.38
N HIS A 79 -12.71 -8.34 20.29
CA HIS A 79 -14.13 -8.59 20.15
C HIS A 79 -14.43 -9.41 18.86
N PRO A 80 -15.36 -10.38 18.86
CA PRO A 80 -15.68 -11.20 17.68
C PRO A 80 -15.97 -10.39 16.41
N ASP A 81 -16.60 -9.22 16.55
CA ASP A 81 -16.92 -8.34 15.42
C ASP A 81 -15.73 -7.62 14.79
N THR A 82 -14.60 -7.50 15.50
CA THR A 82 -13.39 -6.80 15.01
C THR A 82 -12.31 -7.76 14.51
N ARG A 83 -12.47 -9.06 14.75
CA ARG A 83 -11.55 -10.10 14.28
C ARG A 83 -11.72 -10.38 12.78
N THR A 84 -10.77 -11.15 12.23
CA THR A 84 -10.86 -11.70 10.87
C THR A 84 -12.19 -12.44 10.68
N GLY A 85 -12.97 -12.03 9.68
CA GLY A 85 -14.30 -12.58 9.42
C GLY A 85 -15.42 -12.04 10.31
N GLY A 86 -15.13 -11.10 11.21
CA GLY A 86 -16.11 -10.37 12.00
C GLY A 86 -16.96 -9.41 11.15
N ARG A 87 -18.00 -8.83 11.75
CA ARG A 87 -18.95 -7.94 11.04
C ARG A 87 -18.26 -6.75 10.37
N TRP A 88 -17.37 -6.07 11.08
CA TRP A 88 -16.70 -4.86 10.57
C TRP A 88 -15.66 -5.19 9.49
N PHE A 89 -14.96 -6.31 9.67
CA PHE A 89 -14.05 -6.85 8.66
C PHE A 89 -14.79 -7.14 7.35
N ARG A 90 -15.90 -7.90 7.41
CA ARG A 90 -16.69 -8.26 6.21
C ARG A 90 -17.32 -7.04 5.55
N ALA A 91 -17.85 -6.10 6.34
CA ALA A 91 -18.44 -4.87 5.81
C ALA A 91 -17.40 -4.07 5.01
N TYR A 92 -16.19 -3.90 5.55
CA TYR A 92 -15.13 -3.20 4.84
C TYR A 92 -14.58 -4.00 3.65
N LEU A 93 -14.49 -5.32 3.74
CA LEU A 93 -14.08 -6.18 2.63
C LEU A 93 -15.03 -6.03 1.42
N LEU A 94 -16.35 -6.00 1.67
CA LEU A 94 -17.36 -5.74 0.64
C LEU A 94 -17.22 -4.32 0.07
N TRP A 95 -17.01 -3.34 0.96
CA TRP A 95 -16.77 -1.96 0.56
C TRP A 95 -15.45 -1.74 -0.19
N LEU A 96 -14.44 -2.59 0.01
CA LEU A 96 -13.20 -2.52 -0.75
C LEU A 96 -13.37 -3.16 -2.13
N THR A 97 -14.30 -4.12 -2.27
CA THR A 97 -14.47 -4.88 -3.51
C THR A 97 -15.45 -4.22 -4.48
N PHE A 98 -16.66 -3.89 -4.02
CA PHE A 98 -17.74 -3.48 -4.92
C PHE A 98 -17.66 -2.04 -5.44
N PRO A 99 -17.33 -1.02 -4.63
CA PRO A 99 -17.21 0.35 -5.11
C PRO A 99 -16.16 0.52 -6.22
N PRO A 100 -14.94 -0.06 -6.14
CA PRO A 100 -14.00 0.01 -7.26
C PRO A 100 -14.51 -0.67 -8.52
N MET A 101 -15.24 -1.79 -8.41
CA MET A 101 -15.87 -2.43 -9.56
C MET A 101 -16.92 -1.54 -10.23
N LEU A 102 -17.67 -0.74 -9.45
CA LEU A 102 -18.62 0.22 -10.01
C LEU A 102 -17.92 1.38 -10.73
N LEU A 103 -16.72 1.77 -10.28
CA LEU A 103 -15.92 2.79 -10.94
C LEU A 103 -15.39 2.33 -12.30
N LEU A 104 -15.27 1.02 -12.55
CA LEU A 104 -14.97 0.48 -13.89
C LEU A 104 -16.05 0.83 -14.92
N LEU A 105 -17.31 1.01 -14.49
CA LEU A 105 -18.40 1.43 -15.38
C LEU A 105 -18.30 2.90 -15.79
N LEU A 106 -17.49 3.70 -15.09
CA LEU A 106 -17.40 5.13 -15.32
C LEU A 106 -16.40 5.53 -16.40
N ASP A 107 -15.55 4.61 -16.92
CA ASP A 107 -14.61 4.82 -18.05
C ASP A 107 -13.76 6.13 -18.01
N ARG A 108 -13.70 6.82 -16.86
CA ARG A 108 -13.00 8.10 -16.70
C ARG A 108 -11.73 7.90 -15.87
N PRO A 109 -10.61 7.55 -16.52
CA PRO A 109 -9.37 7.20 -15.82
C PRO A 109 -8.77 8.37 -15.04
N VAL A 110 -9.08 9.60 -15.43
CA VAL A 110 -8.41 10.80 -14.89
C VAL A 110 -8.65 10.98 -13.39
N GLY A 111 -9.90 10.91 -12.93
CA GLY A 111 -10.21 11.13 -11.50
C GLY A 111 -9.66 10.02 -10.60
N LEU A 112 -9.66 8.78 -11.09
CA LEU A 112 -9.09 7.62 -10.39
C LEU A 112 -7.58 7.73 -10.28
N ILE A 113 -6.89 8.09 -11.36
CA ILE A 113 -5.44 8.30 -11.37
C ILE A 113 -5.06 9.43 -10.42
N LEU A 114 -5.79 10.56 -10.46
CA LEU A 114 -5.52 11.70 -9.58
C LEU A 114 -5.74 11.34 -8.10
N ALA A 115 -6.84 10.65 -7.79
CA ALA A 115 -7.14 10.22 -6.43
C ALA A 115 -6.11 9.20 -5.92
N TYR A 116 -5.70 8.25 -6.75
CA TYR A 116 -4.68 7.26 -6.42
C TYR A 116 -3.31 7.91 -6.19
N GLY A 117 -2.88 8.80 -7.09
CA GLY A 117 -1.62 9.53 -6.96
C GLY A 117 -1.59 10.42 -5.72
N ALA A 118 -2.66 11.18 -5.47
CA ALA A 118 -2.76 12.04 -4.30
C ALA A 118 -2.78 11.24 -2.98
N LEU A 119 -3.57 10.16 -2.91
CA LEU A 119 -3.60 9.29 -1.72
C LEU A 119 -2.24 8.62 -1.49
N GLY A 120 -1.59 8.12 -2.54
CA GLY A 120 -0.27 7.49 -2.45
C GLY A 120 0.81 8.45 -1.97
N ALA A 121 0.81 9.68 -2.50
CA ALA A 121 1.72 10.75 -2.10
C ALA A 121 1.61 11.10 -0.61
N ILE A 122 0.39 11.15 -0.08
CA ILE A 122 0.13 11.52 1.33
C ILE A 122 0.34 10.33 2.29
N PHE A 123 0.16 9.09 1.82
CA PHE A 123 0.21 7.91 2.68
C PHE A 123 1.60 7.66 3.28
N MET A 124 2.66 7.73 2.46
CA MET A 124 4.04 7.51 2.90
C MET A 124 4.53 8.51 3.97
N PRO A 125 4.36 9.84 3.81
CA PRO A 125 4.73 10.79 4.86
C PRO A 125 3.85 10.61 6.12
N PHE A 126 2.57 10.28 5.96
CA PHE A 126 1.70 9.98 7.10
C PHE A 126 2.24 8.82 7.93
N LEU A 127 2.63 7.71 7.30
CA LEU A 127 3.22 6.56 8.01
C LEU A 127 4.55 6.92 8.67
N ALA A 128 5.44 7.59 7.95
CA ALA A 128 6.76 7.95 8.47
C ALA A 128 6.66 8.85 9.71
N VAL A 129 5.81 9.89 9.66
CA VAL A 129 5.56 10.80 10.79
C VAL A 129 4.87 10.06 11.94
N THR A 130 3.85 9.25 11.65
CA THR A 130 3.12 8.51 12.68
C THR A 130 4.02 7.52 13.40
N LEU A 131 4.89 6.79 12.69
CA LEU A 131 5.89 5.91 13.30
C LEU A 131 6.90 6.69 14.13
N LEU A 132 7.41 7.82 13.61
CA LEU A 132 8.32 8.68 14.37
C LEU A 132 7.68 9.16 15.68
N ILE A 133 6.39 9.50 15.67
CA ILE A 133 5.66 9.88 16.88
C ILE A 133 5.46 8.67 17.78
N LEU A 134 4.89 7.57 17.29
CA LEU A 134 4.54 6.40 18.09
C LEU A 134 5.76 5.75 18.76
N LEU A 135 6.89 5.66 18.05
CA LEU A 135 8.11 5.02 18.56
C LEU A 135 8.90 5.95 19.51
N ASN A 136 8.63 7.25 19.51
CA ASN A 136 9.24 8.21 20.44
C ASN A 136 8.34 8.62 21.61
N ARG A 137 7.02 8.43 21.47
CA ARG A 137 6.04 8.84 22.48
C ARG A 137 6.11 7.93 23.70
N SER A 138 6.59 8.49 24.80
CA SER A 138 6.50 7.89 26.13
C SER A 138 5.06 8.01 26.66
N GLY A 139 4.20 7.07 26.27
CA GLY A 139 2.88 6.86 26.91
C GLY A 139 1.75 7.81 26.46
N GLY A 140 0.57 7.23 26.26
CA GLY A 140 -0.65 7.95 25.89
C GLY A 140 -1.65 7.09 25.12
N GLY A 141 -1.88 5.84 25.55
CA GLY A 141 -3.02 5.06 25.09
C GLY A 141 -4.28 5.50 25.87
N ALA A 142 -5.31 5.92 25.16
CA ALA A 142 -6.59 6.30 25.75
C ALA A 142 -7.43 5.04 26.01
N THR A 143 -7.18 4.33 27.12
CA THR A 143 -8.20 3.56 27.85
C THR A 143 -7.65 3.15 29.20
N ALA A 144 -8.40 3.49 30.24
CA ALA A 144 -8.09 3.25 31.64
C ALA A 144 -8.04 1.76 31.97
N ALA A 145 -6.86 1.31 32.42
CA ALA A 145 -6.60 0.26 33.41
C ALA A 145 -5.32 -0.49 33.01
N THR A 146 -4.32 -0.41 33.88
CA THR A 146 -3.03 -1.13 33.82
C THR A 146 -1.93 -0.42 33.04
N GLU A 147 -1.11 0.27 33.84
CA GLU A 147 0.33 0.52 33.71
C GLU A 147 1.05 0.16 32.40
N THR A 148 1.96 1.06 32.07
CA THR A 148 3.17 0.89 31.26
C THR A 148 3.04 1.34 29.80
N SER A 149 3.94 2.28 29.44
CA SER A 149 4.26 2.78 28.11
C SER A 149 3.80 1.92 26.91
N VAL A 150 3.24 2.56 25.87
CA VAL A 150 2.93 1.94 24.56
C VAL A 150 4.13 1.15 23.98
N VAL A 151 5.35 1.53 24.35
CA VAL A 151 6.59 0.80 24.03
C VAL A 151 7.51 0.79 25.25
N PRO A 152 7.93 -0.39 25.79
CA PRO A 152 8.86 -0.47 26.92
C PRO A 152 10.18 0.27 26.61
N PRO A 153 10.87 0.85 27.61
CA PRO A 153 12.05 1.71 27.40
C PRO A 153 13.16 1.09 26.54
N GLN A 154 13.31 -0.24 26.62
CA GLN A 154 14.29 -1.05 25.88
C GLN A 154 13.96 -1.23 24.38
N TRP A 155 12.74 -0.93 23.93
CA TRP A 155 12.29 -1.02 22.53
C TRP A 155 12.11 0.35 21.88
N ARG A 156 12.53 1.41 22.57
CA ARG A 156 12.46 2.78 22.05
C ARG A 156 13.52 2.98 20.99
N ASN A 157 13.19 3.84 20.04
CA ASN A 157 14.07 4.12 18.94
C ASN A 157 15.34 4.85 19.42
N GLY A 158 16.51 4.35 19.03
CA GLY A 158 17.77 5.02 19.28
C GLY A 158 17.90 6.31 18.45
N TRP A 159 18.85 7.17 18.80
CA TRP A 159 19.11 8.43 18.10
C TRP A 159 19.39 8.25 16.60
N VAL A 160 20.11 7.19 16.20
CA VAL A 160 20.37 6.85 14.79
C VAL A 160 19.08 6.54 14.04
N SER A 161 18.24 5.68 14.62
CA SER A 161 16.96 5.31 14.01
C SER A 161 16.00 6.50 13.95
N ASN A 162 16.06 7.41 14.92
CA ASN A 162 15.30 8.66 14.89
C ASN A 162 15.80 9.62 13.81
N ALA A 163 17.11 9.76 13.64
CA ALA A 163 17.68 10.56 12.56
C ALA A 163 17.29 9.99 11.18
N GLY A 164 17.34 8.66 11.02
CA GLY A 164 16.90 7.98 9.80
C GLY A 164 15.40 8.18 9.52
N LEU A 165 14.54 7.97 10.51
CA LEU A 165 13.09 8.19 10.36
C LEU A 165 12.76 9.65 10.08
N ALA A 166 13.45 10.60 10.73
CA ALA A 166 13.26 12.02 10.48
C ALA A 166 13.66 12.39 9.04
N LEU A 167 14.80 11.89 8.56
CA LEU A 167 15.23 12.06 7.18
C LEU A 167 14.20 11.48 6.20
N CYS A 168 13.72 10.25 6.43
CA CYS A 168 12.68 9.64 5.62
C CYS A 168 11.38 10.46 5.63
N ALA A 169 10.96 10.97 6.80
CA ALA A 169 9.78 11.81 6.91
C ALA A 169 9.93 13.11 6.11
N VAL A 170 11.08 13.79 6.20
CA VAL A 170 11.37 14.99 5.41
C VAL A 170 11.35 14.69 3.91
N LEU A 171 12.02 13.62 3.47
CA LEU A 171 12.05 13.22 2.07
C LEU A 171 10.66 12.88 1.53
N PHE A 172 9.86 12.10 2.27
CA PHE A 172 8.51 11.77 1.84
C PHE A 172 7.57 12.96 1.82
N VAL A 173 7.70 13.91 2.76
CA VAL A 173 6.94 15.16 2.72
C VAL A 173 7.33 15.99 1.49
N ALA A 174 8.63 16.10 1.19
CA ALA A 174 9.09 16.83 0.01
C ALA A 174 8.57 16.19 -1.29
N LEU A 175 8.64 14.85 -1.41
CA LEU A 175 8.10 14.12 -2.54
C LEU A 175 6.58 14.26 -2.64
N ALA A 176 5.85 14.21 -1.53
CA ALA A 176 4.41 14.37 -1.52
C ALA A 176 3.97 15.74 -2.03
N VAL A 177 4.69 16.80 -1.63
CA VAL A 177 4.46 18.16 -2.13
C VAL A 177 4.77 18.25 -3.62
N ASN A 178 5.84 17.63 -4.08
CA ASN A 178 6.18 17.61 -5.51
C ASN A 178 5.11 16.90 -6.34
N GLU A 179 4.75 15.68 -5.95
CA GLU A 179 3.74 14.86 -6.62
C GLU A 179 2.38 15.57 -6.66
N LEU A 180 1.97 16.18 -5.55
CA LEU A 180 0.71 16.91 -5.49
C LEU A 180 0.74 18.16 -6.38
N ARG A 181 1.88 18.85 -6.50
CA ARG A 181 2.02 19.97 -7.46
C ARG A 181 1.91 19.47 -8.88
N GLU A 182 2.59 18.39 -9.22
CA GLU A 182 2.57 17.81 -10.57
C GLU A 182 1.16 17.36 -10.96
N LEU A 183 0.44 16.71 -10.04
CA LEU A 183 -0.96 16.30 -10.23
C LEU A 183 -1.92 17.48 -10.39
N LEU A 184 -1.65 18.63 -9.75
CA LEU A 184 -2.53 19.81 -9.79
C LEU A 184 -2.19 20.80 -10.91
N THR A 185 -0.96 20.79 -11.43
CA THR A 185 -0.50 21.69 -12.50
C THR A 185 -1.38 21.65 -13.77
N PRO A 186 -1.97 20.52 -14.19
CA PRO A 186 -2.88 20.49 -15.35
C PRO A 186 -4.22 21.21 -15.13
N TYR A 187 -4.56 21.60 -13.90
CA TYR A 187 -5.85 22.18 -13.52
C TYR A 187 -5.77 23.64 -13.02
N VAL A 188 -4.57 24.22 -12.97
CA VAL A 188 -4.27 25.60 -12.56
C VAL A 188 -3.72 26.36 -13.75
#